data_AF-A0A7S2EYY3-F1
#
_entry.id   AF-A0A7S2EYY3-F1
#
_cell.length_a   1.000
_cell.length_b   1.000
_cell.length_c   1.000
_cell.angle_alpha   90.00
_cell.angle_beta   90.00
_cell.angle_gamma   90.00
#
_symmetry.space_group_name_H-M   'P 1'
#
loop_
_entity.id
_entity.type
_entity.pdbx_description
1 polymer ?
#
loop_
_entity_poly.entity_id
_entity_poly.type
_entity_poly.pdbx_seq_one_letter_code
_entity_poly.pdbx_strand_id
1 'polypeptide(L)'
;RDTYCCQHGCFIEGISLFDNKFFGLSLNETRGMDPNQRHVLEVCYETCFNAGFRKPTLMRTHMGVYTGGPAGELEWTSVPKETESGALASTSGSPAILSNR
;
A
#
# COMPACT_ATOMS: atom_id res chain seq x y z
N ARG A 1 28.77 12.57 12.96
CA ARG A 1 27.72 13.59 12.79
C ARG A 1 27.37 13.55 11.31
N ASP A 2 26.42 12.70 10.95
CA ASP A 2 25.98 12.53 9.57
C ASP A 2 25.08 13.71 9.23
N THR A 3 25.60 14.60 8.40
CA THR A 3 24.92 15.85 8.05
C THR A 3 23.99 15.52 6.88
N TYR A 4 22.73 15.22 7.18
CA TYR A 4 21.67 15.23 6.17
C TYR A 4 21.63 16.66 5.59
N CYS A 5 22.01 16.81 4.32
CA CYS A 5 22.16 18.12 3.68
C CYS A 5 20.82 18.79 3.31
N CYS A 6 19.71 18.06 3.44
CA CYS A 6 18.36 18.53 3.15
C CYS A 6 17.53 18.55 4.43
N GLN A 7 17.09 19.74 4.86
CA GLN A 7 16.19 19.92 6.02
C GLN A 7 14.70 20.03 5.63
N HIS A 8 14.40 19.91 4.34
CA HIS A 8 13.03 20.01 3.83
C HIS A 8 12.53 18.63 3.44
N GLY A 9 11.31 18.29 3.87
CA GLY A 9 10.60 17.07 3.50
C GLY A 9 9.12 17.40 3.25
N CYS A 10 8.47 16.58 2.43
CA CYS A 10 7.02 16.64 2.22
C CYS A 10 6.42 15.41 2.89
N PHE A 11 5.45 15.63 3.79
CA PHE A 11 4.82 14.57 4.57
C PHE A 11 3.35 14.46 4.20
N ILE A 12 2.86 13.23 4.10
CA ILE A 12 1.46 12.94 3.82
C ILE A 12 0.74 12.76 5.16
N GLU A 13 -0.30 13.56 5.40
CA GLU A 13 -1.16 13.39 6.55
C GLU A 13 -2.00 12.12 6.42
N GLY A 14 -2.18 11.40 7.53
CA GLY A 14 -3.08 10.24 7.54
C GLY A 14 -2.59 9.03 6.74
N ILE A 15 -1.30 8.91 6.45
CA ILE A 15 -0.72 7.75 5.73
C ILE A 15 -0.99 6.39 6.40
N SER A 16 -1.36 6.39 7.68
CA SER A 16 -1.75 5.21 8.45
C SER A 16 -3.23 4.82 8.31
N LEU A 17 -4.08 5.70 7.78
CA LEU A 17 -5.50 5.47 7.57
C LEU A 17 -5.73 4.54 6.37
N PHE A 18 -6.69 3.64 6.49
CA PHE A 18 -7.09 2.75 5.40
C PHE A 18 -8.46 2.12 5.63
N ASP A 19 -9.35 2.12 4.62
CA ASP A 19 -10.66 1.45 4.70
C ASP A 19 -10.54 -0.06 4.41
N ASN A 20 -10.11 -0.82 5.42
CA ASN A 20 -9.95 -2.26 5.28
C ASN A 20 -11.23 -3.03 4.96
N LYS A 21 -12.39 -2.56 5.44
CA LYS A 21 -13.69 -3.21 5.19
C LYS A 21 -14.08 -3.09 3.73
N PHE A 22 -13.82 -1.93 3.12
CA PHE A 22 -14.08 -1.72 1.71
C PHE A 22 -13.27 -2.70 0.82
N PHE A 23 -12.02 -2.98 1.19
CA PHE A 23 -11.15 -3.91 0.46
C PHE A 23 -11.28 -5.37 0.92
N GLY A 24 -12.10 -5.67 1.92
CA GLY A 24 -12.33 -7.05 2.41
C GLY A 24 -11.14 -7.63 3.19
N LEU A 25 -10.34 -6.77 3.82
CA LEU A 25 -9.12 -7.14 4.54
C LEU A 25 -9.34 -7.12 6.05
N SER A 26 -8.66 -8.02 6.76
CA SER A 26 -8.74 -8.05 8.23
C SER A 26 -7.92 -6.91 8.86
N LEU A 27 -8.28 -6.51 10.08
CA LEU A 27 -7.51 -5.53 10.87
C LEU A 27 -6.06 -5.98 11.10
N ASN A 28 -5.86 -7.27 11.39
CA ASN A 28 -4.53 -7.83 11.64
C ASN A 28 -3.66 -7.80 10.37
N GLU A 29 -4.24 -8.10 9.21
CA GLU A 29 -3.54 -8.01 7.93
C GLU A 29 -3.18 -6.54 7.61
N THR A 30 -4.14 -5.64 7.77
CA THR A 30 -3.96 -4.20 7.47
C THR A 30 -2.86 -3.56 8.33
N ARG A 31 -2.71 -3.99 9.59
CA ARG A 31 -1.64 -3.52 10.48
C ARG A 31 -0.25 -3.92 9.99
N GLY A 32 -0.14 -5.09 9.37
CA GLY A 32 1.13 -5.60 8.84
C GLY A 32 1.53 -4.97 7.51
N MET A 33 0.56 -4.44 6.75
CA MET A 33 0.73 -3.91 5.40
C MET A 33 1.53 -2.62 5.32
N ASP A 34 2.35 -2.53 4.27
CA ASP A 34 3.04 -1.30 3.88
C ASP A 34 2.03 -0.15 3.66
N PRO A 35 2.23 1.02 4.29
CA PRO A 35 1.42 2.21 4.04
C PRO A 35 1.35 2.61 2.55
N ASN A 36 2.43 2.44 1.79
CA ASN A 36 2.45 2.73 0.36
C ASN A 36 1.48 1.82 -0.41
N GLN A 37 1.43 0.54 -0.05
CA GLN A 37 0.52 -0.42 -0.66
C GLN A 37 -0.94 -0.07 -0.36
N ARG A 38 -1.24 0.38 0.86
CA ARG A 38 -2.57 0.85 1.24
C ARG A 38 -2.99 2.08 0.45
N HIS A 39 -2.07 3.05 0.34
CA HIS A 39 -2.33 4.29 -0.38
C HIS A 39 -2.56 4.06 -1.87
N VAL A 40 -1.77 3.19 -2.51
CA VAL A 40 -1.96 2.81 -3.92
C VAL A 40 -3.35 2.21 -4.14
N LEU A 41 -3.82 1.32 -3.27
CA LEU A 41 -5.16 0.71 -3.39
C LEU A 41 -6.28 1.76 -3.36
N GLU A 42 -6.20 2.73 -2.44
CA GLU A 42 -7.19 3.80 -2.33
C GLU A 42 -7.17 4.73 -3.54
N VAL A 43 -5.99 5.23 -3.90
CA VAL A 43 -5.84 6.20 -5.01
C VAL A 43 -6.19 5.57 -6.35
N CYS A 44 -5.79 4.31 -6.59
CA CYS A 44 -6.17 3.59 -7.80
C CYS A 44 -7.69 3.41 -7.87
N TYR A 45 -8.32 3.00 -6.77
CA TYR A 45 -9.78 2.85 -6.75
C TYR A 45 -10.49 4.19 -6.98
N GLU A 46 -10.05 5.26 -6.30
CA GLU A 46 -10.61 6.60 -6.46
C GLU A 46 -10.47 7.09 -7.91
N THR A 47 -9.30 6.87 -8.52
CA THR A 47 -9.05 7.22 -9.93
C THR A 47 -9.98 6.46 -10.87
N CYS A 48 -10.12 5.15 -10.67
CA CYS A 48 -11.06 4.34 -11.45
C CYS A 48 -12.51 4.80 -11.24
N PHE A 49 -12.89 5.12 -10.01
CA PHE A 49 -14.22 5.62 -9.68
C PHE A 49 -14.52 6.96 -10.36
N ASN A 50 -13.55 7.89 -10.33
CA ASN A 50 -13.63 9.18 -11.01
C ASN A 50 -13.72 9.02 -12.54
N ALA A 51 -13.11 7.97 -13.11
CA ALA A 51 -13.26 7.60 -14.51
C ALA A 51 -14.61 6.92 -14.84
N GLY A 52 -15.51 6.77 -13.86
CA GLY A 52 -16.84 6.19 -14.03
C GLY A 52 -16.92 4.69 -13.79
N PHE A 53 -15.82 4.03 -13.41
CA PHE A 53 -15.86 2.60 -13.07
C PHE A 53 -16.52 2.38 -11.71
N ARG A 54 -17.29 1.30 -11.63
CA ARG A 54 -17.81 0.78 -10.36
C ARG A 54 -17.15 -0.55 -10.07
N LYS A 55 -17.10 -0.95 -8.79
CA LYS A 55 -16.47 -2.20 -8.34
C LYS A 55 -16.90 -3.45 -9.15
N PRO A 56 -18.20 -3.66 -9.46
CA PRO A 56 -18.62 -4.82 -10.27
C PRO A 56 -18.10 -4.79 -11.71
N THR A 57 -18.00 -3.59 -12.30
CA THR A 57 -17.51 -3.41 -13.66
C THR A 57 -16.00 -3.62 -13.72
N LEU A 58 -15.26 -3.07 -12.76
CA LEU A 58 -13.80 -3.19 -12.69
C LEU A 58 -13.35 -4.66 -12.63
N MET A 59 -14.01 -5.48 -11.79
CA MET A 59 -13.72 -6.91 -11.63
C MET A 59 -13.97 -7.76 -12.88
N ARG A 60 -14.63 -7.20 -13.90
CA ARG A 60 -14.95 -7.87 -15.18
C ARG A 60 -14.15 -7.33 -16.36
N THR A 61 -13.22 -6.41 -16.12
CA THR A 61 -12.38 -5.82 -17.17
C THR A 61 -11.03 -6.52 -17.25
N HIS A 62 -10.52 -6.68 -18.48
CA HIS A 62 -9.13 -7.08 -18.71
C HIS A 62 -8.24 -5.84 -18.62
N MET A 63 -7.84 -5.48 -17.40
CA MET A 63 -6.99 -4.32 -17.14
C MET A 63 -5.63 -4.77 -16.59
N GLY A 64 -4.55 -4.26 -17.17
CA GLY A 64 -3.21 -4.41 -16.62
C GLY A 64 -2.93 -3.38 -15.53
N VAL A 65 -2.25 -3.78 -14.46
CA VAL A 65 -1.81 -2.88 -13.38
C VAL A 65 -0.29 -2.77 -13.46
N TYR A 66 0.21 -1.54 -13.61
CA TYR A 66 1.64 -1.24 -13.66
C TYR A 66 1.94 -0.20 -12.57
N THR A 67 2.76 -0.57 -11.60
CA THR A 67 3.13 0.32 -10.48
C THR A 67 4.64 0.55 -10.47
N GLY A 68 5.03 1.81 -10.31
CA GLY A 68 6.40 2.19 -10.02
C GLY A 68 6.60 2.24 -8.51
N GLY A 69 7.57 1.48 -8.01
CA GLY A 69 7.91 1.45 -6.60
C GLY A 69 9.38 1.83 -6.37
N PRO A 70 9.77 2.08 -5.11
CA PRO A 70 11.16 2.32 -4.78
C PRO A 70 12.03 1.14 -5.24
N ALA A 71 13.14 1.44 -5.91
CA ALA A 71 14.14 0.44 -6.33
C ALA A 71 15.02 0.06 -5.13
N GLY A 72 14.50 -0.72 -4.20
CA GLY A 72 15.29 -1.11 -3.02
C GLY A 72 14.49 -1.81 -1.92
N GLU A 73 15.16 -2.00 -0.79
CA GLU A 73 14.57 -2.54 0.43
C GLU A 73 13.43 -1.62 0.90
N LEU A 74 12.23 -2.19 1.06
CA LEU A 74 11.09 -1.44 1.56
C LEU A 74 11.38 -1.13 3.02
N GLU A 75 11.53 0.15 3.35
CA GLU A 75 11.75 0.66 4.72
C GLU A 75 10.81 -0.03 5.73
N TRP A 76 9.57 -0.29 5.32
CA TRP A 76 8.55 -0.97 6.11
C TRP A 76 8.91 -2.39 6.59
N THR A 77 9.80 -3.10 5.89
CA THR A 77 10.28 -4.42 6.29
C THR A 77 11.30 -4.35 7.43
N SER A 78 12.03 -3.23 7.53
CA SER A 78 13.04 -2.99 8.57
C SER A 78 12.44 -2.36 9.83
N VAL A 79 11.19 -1.87 9.78
CA VAL A 79 10.49 -1.31 10.95
C VAL A 79 10.05 -2.44 11.90
N PRO A 80 10.36 -2.37 13.21
CA PRO A 80 9.87 -3.34 14.19
C PRO A 80 8.34 -3.35 14.24
N LYS A 81 7.73 -4.52 14.03
CA LYS A 81 6.26 -4.70 14.09
C LYS A 81 5.88 -5.32 15.43
N GLU A 82 4.92 -4.72 16.15
CA GLU A 82 4.47 -5.18 17.47
C GLU A 82 3.70 -6.51 17.44
N THR A 83 3.27 -6.98 16.26
CA THR A 83 2.47 -8.20 16.09
C THR A 83 3.31 -9.30 15.46
N GLU A 84 3.18 -10.54 15.97
CA GLU A 84 3.88 -11.72 15.45
C GLU A 84 3.76 -11.82 13.93
N SER A 85 4.91 -12.13 13.30
CA SER A 85 5.03 -12.39 11.87
C SER A 85 4.21 -13.64 11.51
N GLY A 86 2.90 -13.45 11.31
CA GLY A 86 1.99 -14.47 10.82
C GLY A 86 2.22 -14.76 9.34
N ALA A 87 1.53 -15.77 8.80
CA ALA A 87 1.65 -16.21 7.39
C ALA A 87 1.47 -15.10 6.32
N LEU A 88 0.97 -13.92 6.71
CA LEU A 88 0.73 -12.75 5.85
C LEU A 88 1.90 -11.75 5.83
N ALA A 89 2.98 -11.98 6.59
CA ALA A 89 4.12 -11.06 6.63
C ALA A 89 4.83 -10.95 5.27
N SER A 90 4.88 -12.03 4.50
CA SER A 90 5.49 -12.08 3.18
C SER A 90 4.71 -11.27 2.12
N THR A 91 3.38 -11.24 2.21
CA THR A 91 2.54 -10.41 1.32
C THR A 91 2.48 -8.95 1.76
N SER A 92 2.93 -8.64 2.97
CA SER A 92 2.86 -7.29 3.55
C SER A 92 4.06 -6.39 3.21
N GLY A 93 5.13 -6.94 2.65
CA GLY A 93 6.38 -6.20 2.41
C GLY A 93 7.10 -6.55 1.11
N SER A 94 6.46 -7.29 0.19
CA SER A 94 7.06 -7.60 -1.10
C SER A 94 6.66 -6.53 -2.14
N PRO A 95 7.61 -6.00 -2.93
CA PRO A 95 7.34 -4.94 -3.91
C PRO A 95 6.40 -5.41 -5.04
N ALA A 96 6.40 -6.70 -5.37
CA ALA A 96 5.49 -7.27 -6.36
C ALA A 96 4.02 -7.19 -5.93
N ILE A 97 3.75 -7.04 -4.65
CA ILE A 97 2.39 -6.95 -4.11
C ILE A 97 1.79 -5.56 -4.42
N LEU A 98 2.59 -4.55 -4.74
CA LEU A 98 2.05 -3.25 -5.20
C LEU A 98 1.22 -3.38 -6.48
N SER A 99 1.53 -4.33 -7.37
CA SER A 99 0.78 -4.56 -8.61
C SER A 99 -0.20 -5.74 -8.52
N ASN A 100 0.11 -6.76 -7.71
CA ASN A 100 -0.54 -8.07 -7.80
C ASN A 100 -1.61 -8.35 -6.73
N ARG A 101 -1.96 -7.36 -5.89
CA ARG A 101 -2.84 -7.57 -4.75
C ARG A 101 -4.32 -7.32 -5.01
#